data_AF-A0A7S6N387-F1
#
_entry.id   AF-A0A7S6N387-F1
#
_cell.length_a   1.000
_cell.length_b   1.000
_cell.length_c   1.000
_cell.angle_alpha   90.00
_cell.angle_beta   90.00
_cell.angle_gamma   90.00
#
_symmetry.space_group_name_H-M   'P 1'
#
loop_
_entity.id
_entity.type
_entity.pdbx_description
1 polymer ?
#
loop_
_entity_poly.entity_id
_entity_poly.type
_entity_poly.pdbx_seq_one_letter_code
_entity_poly.pdbx_strand_id
1 'polypeptide(L)'
;MKNLVLATAMLALSASVDAAIIQVTPVSHLTGRASGAPTAWKINPAPTFSGDVAGIAMPTFWFNDVTGELSSSGVAQFRVQTSPTWNGLHFDRFITDLNIVGGSAAGSTAYNCTNGGFGNMIRASMCGNYLFGGDDIDNSTVTYGPGTAFSRVIGGDDVIAGAQQSIDDYNLALASFNGSALVFESADWTSSGGKAGLQLNFAAAAVPLPAAGWLFGPLIGLLALVRRRLTGS
;
A
#
# COMPACT_ATOMS: atom_id res chain seq x y z
N MET A 1 -22.24 41.77 23.99
CA MET A 1 -21.71 40.48 24.52
C MET A 1 -22.47 39.25 24.02
N LYS A 2 -23.82 39.24 23.91
CA LYS A 2 -24.58 38.08 23.39
C LYS A 2 -24.24 37.65 21.95
N ASN A 3 -23.85 38.59 21.08
CA ASN A 3 -23.53 38.29 19.68
C ASN A 3 -22.16 37.61 19.48
N LEU A 4 -21.26 37.68 20.47
CA LEU A 4 -19.95 37.04 20.38
C LEU A 4 -20.07 35.53 20.63
N VAL A 5 -20.91 35.12 21.58
CA VAL A 5 -21.12 33.71 21.97
C VAL A 5 -21.75 32.88 20.83
N LEU A 6 -22.65 33.48 20.03
CA LEU A 6 -23.31 32.79 18.93
C LEU A 6 -22.36 32.56 17.73
N ALA A 7 -21.41 33.47 17.48
CA ALA A 7 -20.40 33.31 16.45
C ALA A 7 -19.36 32.24 16.82
N THR A 8 -18.98 32.15 18.09
CA THR A 8 -18.06 31.11 18.57
C THR A 8 -18.69 29.71 18.52
N ALA A 9 -20.00 29.58 18.79
CA ALA A 9 -20.71 28.31 18.67
C ALA A 9 -20.82 27.83 17.21
N MET A 10 -21.04 28.72 16.22
CA MET A 10 -21.09 28.33 14.81
C MET A 10 -19.71 28.02 14.22
N LEU A 11 -18.64 28.64 14.71
CA LEU A 11 -17.26 28.31 14.31
C LEU A 11 -16.80 26.95 14.91
N ALA A 12 -17.36 26.57 16.06
CA ALA A 12 -17.07 25.28 16.70
C ALA A 12 -17.77 24.10 16.01
N LEU A 13 -18.90 24.31 15.33
CA LEU A 13 -19.58 23.26 14.55
C LEU A 13 -19.00 23.05 13.14
N SER A 14 -18.14 23.94 12.64
CA SER A 14 -17.55 23.82 11.30
C SER A 14 -16.22 23.07 11.25
N ALA A 15 -15.72 22.54 12.38
CA ALA A 15 -14.35 22.04 12.49
C ALA A 15 -14.20 20.57 12.91
N SER A 16 -15.29 19.81 13.07
CA SER A 16 -15.18 18.35 13.09
C SER A 16 -15.19 17.85 11.65
N VAL A 17 -14.04 17.95 10.98
CA VAL A 17 -13.77 17.13 9.81
C VAL A 17 -13.70 15.71 10.34
N ASP A 18 -14.82 14.98 10.28
CA ASP A 18 -14.81 13.55 10.56
C ASP A 18 -13.77 12.91 9.63
N ALA A 19 -12.88 12.11 10.21
CA ALA A 19 -11.90 11.38 9.43
C ALA A 19 -12.63 10.54 8.38
N ALA A 20 -12.38 10.82 7.10
CA ALA A 20 -12.99 10.05 6.05
C ALA A 20 -12.18 8.77 5.90
N ILE A 21 -12.75 7.66 6.36
CA ILE A 21 -12.27 6.33 6.00
C ILE A 21 -12.83 6.02 4.62
N ILE A 22 -11.94 5.95 3.63
CA ILE A 22 -12.28 5.81 2.23
C ILE A 22 -11.89 4.41 1.79
N GLN A 23 -12.84 3.64 1.26
CA GLN A 23 -12.50 2.37 0.62
C GLN A 23 -11.77 2.65 -0.70
N VAL A 24 -10.62 2.02 -0.87
CA VAL A 24 -9.79 2.15 -2.07
C VAL A 24 -9.56 0.79 -2.71
N THR A 25 -9.36 0.78 -4.01
CA THR A 25 -9.10 -0.44 -4.80
C THR A 25 -7.68 -0.38 -5.34
N PRO A 26 -6.86 -1.43 -5.16
CA PRO A 26 -5.51 -1.46 -5.71
C PRO A 26 -5.56 -1.46 -7.24
N VAL A 27 -4.77 -0.59 -7.84
CA VAL A 27 -4.67 -0.42 -9.30
C VAL A 27 -3.36 -1.00 -9.82
N SER A 28 -2.24 -0.68 -9.18
CA SER A 28 -0.94 -1.20 -9.58
C SER A 28 0.08 -1.24 -8.45
N HIS A 29 1.00 -2.20 -8.57
CA HIS A 29 2.20 -2.35 -7.77
C HIS A 29 3.39 -2.21 -8.71
N LEU A 30 4.13 -1.12 -8.57
CA LEU A 30 5.22 -0.75 -9.48
C LEU A 30 6.56 -0.87 -8.75
N THR A 31 7.56 -1.42 -9.43
CA THR A 31 8.97 -1.32 -8.98
C THR A 31 9.78 -0.49 -9.96
N GLY A 32 10.62 0.39 -9.43
CA GLY A 32 11.59 1.15 -10.20
C GLY A 32 12.60 0.24 -10.88
N ARG A 33 13.21 0.75 -11.96
CA ARG A 33 14.30 0.07 -12.68
C ARG A 33 15.48 1.01 -12.79
N ALA A 34 16.69 0.47 -12.73
CA ALA A 34 17.91 1.25 -12.94
C ALA A 34 17.95 1.92 -14.32
N SER A 35 17.34 1.30 -15.34
CA SER A 35 17.21 1.86 -16.68
C SER A 35 15.76 1.74 -17.19
N GLY A 36 15.14 2.89 -17.44
CA GLY A 36 13.84 2.99 -18.09
C GLY A 36 12.63 3.07 -17.14
N ALA A 37 11.44 2.85 -17.71
CA ALA A 37 10.18 2.99 -17.00
C ALA A 37 10.00 1.93 -15.90
N PRO A 38 9.26 2.25 -14.82
CA PRO A 38 8.90 1.27 -13.80
C PRO A 38 8.17 0.05 -14.38
N THR A 39 8.32 -1.09 -13.72
CA THR A 39 7.60 -2.32 -14.10
C THR A 39 6.36 -2.48 -13.25
N ALA A 40 5.21 -2.71 -13.90
CA ALA A 40 3.97 -3.03 -13.22
C ALA A 40 3.85 -4.52 -12.97
N TRP A 41 3.52 -4.86 -11.74
CA TRP A 41 3.34 -6.23 -11.26
C TRP A 41 1.86 -6.54 -11.05
N LYS A 42 1.54 -7.82 -11.21
CA LYS A 42 0.18 -8.31 -10.97
C LYS A 42 -0.09 -8.41 -9.46
N ILE A 43 -1.29 -8.01 -9.08
CA ILE A 43 -1.82 -8.14 -7.72
C ILE A 43 -2.87 -9.26 -7.77
N ASN A 44 -2.74 -10.25 -6.89
CA ASN A 44 -3.56 -11.47 -6.84
C ASN A 44 -3.78 -12.09 -8.23
N PRO A 45 -2.70 -12.41 -8.96
CA PRO A 45 -2.83 -13.04 -10.27
C PRO A 45 -3.56 -14.39 -10.16
N ALA A 46 -4.33 -14.73 -11.19
CA ALA A 46 -4.82 -16.10 -11.35
C ALA A 46 -3.63 -17.08 -11.39
N PRO A 47 -3.79 -18.31 -10.86
CA PRO A 47 -2.73 -19.31 -10.88
C PRO A 47 -2.31 -19.61 -12.33
N THR A 48 -1.02 -19.53 -12.61
CA THR A 48 -0.42 -19.80 -13.92
C THR A 48 0.61 -20.92 -13.87
N PHE A 49 1.07 -21.31 -12.67
CA PHE A 49 2.10 -22.32 -12.47
C PHE A 49 1.63 -23.42 -11.51
N SER A 50 2.28 -24.59 -11.61
CA SER A 50 2.05 -25.67 -10.65
C SER A 50 2.51 -25.21 -9.26
N GLY A 51 1.68 -25.42 -8.24
CA GLY A 51 1.94 -24.94 -6.88
C GLY A 51 1.50 -23.51 -6.60
N ASP A 52 1.00 -22.78 -7.61
CA ASP A 52 0.36 -21.49 -7.38
C ASP A 52 -0.86 -21.64 -6.47
N VAL A 53 -1.02 -20.69 -5.54
CA VAL A 53 -2.20 -20.61 -4.70
C VAL A 53 -3.37 -20.09 -5.55
N ALA A 54 -4.40 -20.91 -5.70
CA ALA A 54 -5.60 -20.53 -6.44
C ALA A 54 -6.60 -19.77 -5.56
N GLY A 55 -7.38 -18.88 -6.17
CA GLY A 55 -8.58 -18.31 -5.55
C GLY A 55 -8.33 -17.28 -4.45
N ILE A 56 -7.18 -16.60 -4.45
CA ILE A 56 -6.95 -15.48 -3.52
C ILE A 56 -7.85 -14.31 -3.90
N ALA A 57 -8.90 -14.07 -3.10
CA ALA A 57 -9.78 -12.92 -3.27
C ALA A 57 -9.00 -11.61 -3.12
N MET A 58 -9.39 -10.58 -3.89
CA MET A 58 -8.78 -9.26 -3.77
C MET A 58 -9.04 -8.71 -2.35
N PRO A 59 -8.01 -8.28 -1.61
CA PRO A 59 -8.21 -7.70 -0.28
C PRO A 59 -8.92 -6.37 -0.39
N THR A 60 -9.69 -6.04 0.64
CA THR A 60 -10.33 -4.73 0.75
C THR A 60 -9.36 -3.77 1.41
N PHE A 61 -9.13 -2.59 0.81
CA PHE A 61 -8.27 -1.56 1.38
C PHE A 61 -9.08 -0.36 1.86
N TRP A 62 -8.62 0.24 2.95
CA TRP A 62 -9.17 1.46 3.51
C TRP A 62 -8.06 2.48 3.73
N PHE A 63 -8.31 3.70 3.30
CA PHE A 63 -7.43 4.84 3.51
C PHE A 63 -8.07 5.81 4.49
N ASN A 64 -7.33 6.19 5.53
CA ASN A 64 -7.71 7.24 6.45
C ASN A 64 -7.01 8.53 6.03
N ASP A 65 -7.78 9.49 5.51
CA ASP A 65 -7.24 10.74 4.97
C ASP A 65 -6.71 11.72 6.02
N VAL A 66 -7.08 11.51 7.29
CA VAL A 66 -6.58 12.31 8.43
C VAL A 66 -5.23 11.79 8.91
N THR A 67 -5.07 10.47 9.03
CA THR A 67 -3.81 9.87 9.52
C THR A 67 -2.82 9.55 8.40
N GLY A 68 -3.28 9.51 7.14
CA GLY A 68 -2.48 9.05 6.01
C GLY A 68 -2.21 7.54 6.04
N GLU A 69 -3.00 6.77 6.78
CA GLU A 69 -2.84 5.33 6.95
C GLU A 69 -3.65 4.56 5.91
N LEU A 70 -3.03 3.54 5.32
CA LEU A 70 -3.66 2.56 4.45
C LEU A 70 -3.66 1.20 5.15
N SER A 71 -4.83 0.64 5.39
CA SER A 71 -4.99 -0.70 5.95
C SER A 71 -5.73 -1.61 4.97
N SER A 72 -5.61 -2.92 5.15
CA SER A 72 -6.36 -3.90 4.37
C SER A 72 -6.89 -5.05 5.21
N SER A 73 -7.91 -5.73 4.69
CA SER A 73 -8.37 -7.02 5.18
C SER A 73 -8.28 -8.07 4.08
N GLY A 74 -7.59 -9.17 4.37
CA GLY A 74 -7.34 -10.27 3.44
C GLY A 74 -5.89 -10.36 3.00
N VAL A 75 -5.62 -11.12 1.93
CA VAL A 75 -4.27 -11.41 1.46
C VAL A 75 -3.97 -10.68 0.16
N ALA A 76 -2.94 -9.84 0.18
CA ALA A 76 -2.32 -9.27 -1.01
C ALA A 76 -1.16 -10.17 -1.47
N GLN A 77 -1.30 -10.75 -2.66
CA GLN A 77 -0.24 -11.45 -3.38
C GLN A 77 0.36 -10.49 -4.43
N PHE A 78 1.64 -10.18 -4.27
CA PHE A 78 2.41 -9.40 -5.25
C PHE A 78 3.40 -10.32 -5.96
N ARG A 79 3.20 -10.50 -7.28
CA ARG A 79 4.04 -11.37 -8.11
C ARG A 79 5.08 -10.59 -8.89
N VAL A 80 6.36 -10.96 -8.73
CA VAL A 80 7.48 -10.42 -9.51
C VAL A 80 7.94 -11.47 -10.52
N GLN A 81 7.99 -11.12 -11.81
CA GLN A 81 8.35 -12.06 -12.87
C GLN A 81 8.90 -11.38 -14.15
N THR A 82 9.88 -11.97 -14.83
CA THR A 82 10.37 -11.44 -16.12
C THR A 82 9.67 -12.04 -17.33
N SER A 83 9.02 -13.20 -17.19
CA SER A 83 8.26 -13.83 -18.28
C SER A 83 7.11 -14.66 -17.71
N PRO A 84 6.08 -15.01 -18.51
CA PRO A 84 4.97 -15.84 -18.06
C PRO A 84 5.33 -17.34 -18.02
N THR A 85 6.62 -17.68 -17.94
CA THR A 85 7.09 -19.06 -17.77
C THR A 85 7.51 -19.27 -16.32
N TRP A 86 7.50 -20.52 -15.84
CA TRP A 86 7.93 -20.84 -14.47
C TRP A 86 9.34 -20.30 -14.15
N ASN A 87 10.24 -20.43 -15.11
CA ASN A 87 11.61 -19.92 -15.06
C ASN A 87 11.68 -18.38 -15.12
N GLY A 88 10.59 -17.71 -15.45
CA GLY A 88 10.44 -16.27 -15.37
C GLY A 88 9.88 -15.77 -14.05
N LEU A 89 9.33 -16.63 -13.19
CA LEU A 89 8.81 -16.24 -11.87
C LEU A 89 9.98 -16.02 -10.91
N HIS A 90 10.10 -14.80 -10.36
CA HIS A 90 11.16 -14.47 -9.41
C HIS A 90 10.74 -14.89 -8.02
N PHE A 91 9.62 -14.34 -7.55
CA PHE A 91 9.01 -14.66 -6.27
C PHE A 91 7.58 -14.12 -6.18
N ASP A 92 6.83 -14.65 -5.23
CA ASP A 92 5.55 -14.13 -4.77
C ASP A 92 5.66 -13.65 -3.32
N ARG A 93 5.14 -12.45 -3.03
CA ARG A 93 4.96 -11.96 -1.65
C ARG A 93 3.50 -12.07 -1.28
N PHE A 94 3.20 -12.71 -0.16
CA PHE A 94 1.87 -12.83 0.43
C PHE A 94 1.84 -12.01 1.71
N ILE A 95 0.97 -11.01 1.76
CA ILE A 95 0.85 -10.11 2.90
C ILE A 95 -0.59 -10.14 3.39
N THR A 96 -0.80 -10.57 4.62
CA THR A 96 -2.11 -10.63 5.26
C THR A 96 -2.33 -9.38 6.09
N ASP A 97 -3.44 -8.70 5.84
CA ASP A 97 -3.86 -7.47 6.51
C ASP A 97 -2.73 -6.42 6.52
N LEU A 98 -2.21 -6.11 5.33
CA LEU A 98 -1.20 -5.07 5.12
C LEU A 98 -1.66 -3.74 5.74
N ASN A 99 -0.79 -3.14 6.55
CA ASN A 99 -0.94 -1.80 7.09
C ASN A 99 0.26 -0.92 6.71
N ILE A 100 0.01 0.26 6.15
CA ILE A 100 1.02 1.26 5.81
C ILE A 100 0.63 2.54 6.54
N VAL A 101 1.44 2.92 7.52
CA VAL A 101 1.34 4.21 8.21
C VAL A 101 2.31 5.15 7.52
N GLY A 102 1.83 6.24 6.91
CA GLY A 102 2.62 7.10 6.04
C GLY A 102 3.99 7.49 6.64
N GLY A 103 5.07 6.96 6.04
CA GLY A 103 6.46 7.26 6.45
C GLY A 103 6.95 6.51 7.70
N SER A 104 6.18 5.56 8.20
CA SER A 104 6.55 4.68 9.33
C SER A 104 6.74 3.23 8.86
N ALA A 105 7.14 2.35 9.79
CA ALA A 105 7.25 0.93 9.51
C ALA A 105 5.87 0.34 9.14
N ALA A 106 5.82 -0.44 8.06
CA ALA A 106 4.65 -1.17 7.65
C ALA A 106 4.38 -2.35 8.59
N GLY A 107 3.11 -2.70 8.70
CA GLY A 107 2.61 -3.80 9.49
C GLY A 107 1.92 -4.84 8.62
N SER A 108 1.81 -6.05 9.17
CA SER A 108 0.94 -7.10 8.66
C SER A 108 0.60 -8.07 9.81
N THR A 109 -0.41 -8.90 9.63
CA THR A 109 -0.67 -10.03 10.54
C THR A 109 0.15 -11.25 10.15
N ALA A 110 0.50 -11.38 8.87
CA ALA A 110 1.45 -12.36 8.35
C ALA A 110 2.10 -11.86 7.06
N TYR A 111 3.39 -12.14 6.93
CA TYR A 111 4.14 -11.97 5.69
C TYR A 111 4.73 -13.31 5.29
N ASN A 112 4.75 -13.63 4.00
CA ASN A 112 5.49 -14.75 3.46
C ASN A 112 6.04 -14.41 2.07
N CYS A 113 7.23 -14.88 1.76
CA CYS A 113 7.78 -14.81 0.41
C CYS A 113 8.12 -16.22 -0.08
N THR A 114 7.64 -16.56 -1.27
CA THR A 114 7.92 -17.84 -1.92
C THR A 114 8.76 -17.61 -3.17
N ASN A 115 9.91 -18.28 -3.26
CA ASN A 115 10.76 -18.24 -4.45
C ASN A 115 10.03 -18.85 -5.66
N GLY A 116 10.22 -18.25 -6.83
CA GLY A 116 9.87 -18.85 -8.11
C GLY A 116 11.03 -19.63 -8.73
N GLY A 117 10.83 -20.11 -9.96
CA GLY A 117 11.83 -20.89 -10.68
C GLY A 117 13.05 -20.10 -11.15
N PHE A 118 12.94 -18.77 -11.31
CA PHE A 118 14.03 -17.94 -11.82
C PHE A 118 15.26 -17.96 -10.91
N GLY A 119 15.06 -17.87 -9.59
CA GLY A 119 16.16 -17.86 -8.62
C GLY A 119 17.06 -19.09 -8.75
N ASN A 120 16.45 -20.27 -8.84
CA ASN A 120 17.20 -21.52 -9.02
C ASN A 120 18.04 -21.53 -10.30
N MET A 121 17.55 -20.94 -11.41
CA MET A 121 18.32 -20.84 -12.65
C MET A 121 19.57 -19.98 -12.52
N ILE A 122 19.50 -18.93 -11.71
CA ILE A 122 20.64 -18.02 -11.47
C ILE A 122 21.37 -18.35 -10.17
N ARG A 123 21.08 -19.51 -9.56
CA ARG A 123 21.72 -19.99 -8.33
C ARG A 123 21.56 -18.98 -7.19
N ALA A 124 20.32 -18.56 -6.94
CA ALA A 124 20.01 -17.58 -5.91
C ALA A 124 18.63 -17.81 -5.29
N SER A 125 18.50 -17.41 -4.02
CA SER A 125 17.20 -17.24 -3.37
C SER A 125 16.80 -15.77 -3.46
N MET A 126 15.70 -15.48 -4.17
CA MET A 126 15.20 -14.12 -4.35
C MET A 126 14.53 -13.59 -3.08
N CYS A 127 13.73 -14.44 -2.40
CA CYS A 127 13.14 -14.13 -1.10
C CYS A 127 14.21 -13.97 -0.02
N GLY A 128 15.17 -14.89 0.00
CA GLY A 128 16.28 -14.87 0.94
C GLY A 128 17.32 -13.81 0.63
N ASN A 129 17.41 -13.33 -0.60
CA ASN A 129 18.45 -12.43 -1.11
C ASN A 129 19.89 -12.90 -0.79
N TYR A 130 20.21 -14.12 -1.23
CA TYR A 130 21.54 -14.73 -1.18
C TYR A 130 21.79 -15.56 -2.44
N LEU A 131 23.07 -15.80 -2.73
CA LEU A 131 23.54 -16.66 -3.81
C LEU A 131 23.86 -18.03 -3.27
N PHE A 132 23.58 -19.07 -4.06
CA PHE A 132 24.04 -20.42 -3.77
C PHE A 132 25.55 -20.46 -3.98
N GLY A 133 26.24 -21.26 -3.17
CA GLY A 133 27.69 -21.37 -3.23
C GLY A 133 28.22 -22.08 -4.48
N GLY A 134 29.46 -22.56 -4.39
CA GLY A 134 30.18 -23.22 -5.48
C GLY A 134 29.64 -24.59 -5.86
N ASP A 135 28.84 -25.22 -5.01
CA ASP A 135 28.19 -26.50 -5.30
C ASP A 135 26.78 -26.37 -5.91
N ASP A 136 26.26 -25.13 -6.02
CA ASP A 136 24.95 -24.78 -6.55
C ASP A 136 23.75 -25.33 -5.76
N ILE A 137 23.95 -25.69 -4.49
CA ILE A 137 22.90 -26.23 -3.62
C ILE A 137 22.48 -25.16 -2.61
N ASP A 138 21.18 -24.92 -2.48
CA ASP A 138 20.65 -24.08 -1.41
C ASP A 138 20.86 -24.78 -0.05
N ASN A 139 21.83 -24.31 0.72
CA ASN A 139 22.13 -24.79 2.07
C ASN A 139 21.58 -23.86 3.14
N SER A 140 20.93 -22.78 2.73
CA SER A 140 20.39 -21.75 3.60
C SER A 140 18.91 -21.97 3.86
N THR A 141 18.43 -21.34 4.94
CA THR A 141 17.01 -21.37 5.29
C THR A 141 16.50 -19.97 5.53
N VAL A 142 15.29 -19.72 5.04
CA VAL A 142 14.57 -18.46 5.20
C VAL A 142 13.23 -18.78 5.83
N THR A 143 12.90 -18.08 6.89
CA THR A 143 11.62 -18.24 7.57
C THR A 143 10.95 -16.90 7.77
N TYR A 144 9.65 -16.91 7.57
CA TYR A 144 8.76 -15.79 7.84
C TYR A 144 7.82 -16.19 8.96
N GLY A 145 7.88 -15.44 10.06
CA GLY A 145 7.04 -15.63 11.23
C GLY A 145 5.76 -14.79 11.16
N PRO A 146 4.95 -14.79 12.23
CA PRO A 146 3.77 -13.93 12.29
C PRO A 146 4.16 -12.44 12.23
N GLY A 147 3.31 -11.66 11.59
CA GLY A 147 3.46 -10.23 11.38
C GLY A 147 4.76 -9.86 10.68
N THR A 148 5.64 -9.16 11.40
CA THR A 148 6.89 -8.60 10.86
C THR A 148 8.12 -9.46 11.15
N ALA A 149 7.96 -10.62 11.79
CA ALA A 149 9.08 -11.48 12.13
C ALA A 149 9.63 -12.20 10.90
N PHE A 150 10.94 -12.15 10.71
CA PHE A 150 11.63 -12.93 9.69
C PHE A 150 13.05 -13.28 10.14
N SER A 151 13.57 -14.38 9.62
CA SER A 151 14.96 -14.76 9.84
C SER A 151 15.53 -15.52 8.65
N ARG A 152 16.86 -15.42 8.54
CA ARG A 152 17.65 -16.14 7.56
C ARG A 152 18.87 -16.75 8.25
N VAL A 153 19.09 -18.04 8.02
CA VAL A 153 20.31 -18.73 8.43
C VAL A 153 21.04 -19.15 7.16
N ILE A 154 22.26 -18.65 7.00
CA ILE A 154 23.11 -19.02 5.87
C ILE A 154 23.85 -20.31 6.24
N GLY A 155 23.76 -21.31 5.36
CA GLY A 155 24.45 -22.58 5.52
C GLY A 155 25.42 -22.85 4.37
N GLY A 156 26.28 -23.85 4.54
CA GLY A 156 27.22 -24.29 3.50
C GLY A 156 28.16 -23.18 3.05
N ASP A 157 28.28 -23.02 1.74
CA ASP A 157 29.06 -21.98 1.06
C ASP A 157 28.19 -20.90 0.38
N ASP A 158 26.92 -20.79 0.77
CA ASP A 158 26.02 -19.73 0.33
C ASP A 158 26.49 -18.34 0.81
N VAL A 159 26.17 -17.30 0.04
CA VAL A 159 26.66 -15.93 0.30
C VAL A 159 25.52 -14.91 0.32
N ILE A 160 25.46 -14.11 1.38
CA ILE A 160 24.51 -13.00 1.50
C ILE A 160 24.75 -11.99 0.39
N ALA A 161 23.71 -11.73 -0.41
CA ALA A 161 23.73 -10.70 -1.46
C ALA A 161 23.07 -9.39 -1.00
N GLY A 162 22.16 -9.46 -0.02
CA GLY A 162 21.56 -8.28 0.57
C GLY A 162 20.57 -8.59 1.69
N ALA A 163 19.68 -7.65 1.96
CA ALA A 163 18.58 -7.84 2.91
C ALA A 163 17.54 -8.81 2.33
N GLN A 164 17.04 -9.70 3.18
CA GLN A 164 15.92 -10.59 2.85
C GLN A 164 14.68 -9.77 2.49
N GLN A 165 13.86 -10.27 1.55
CA GLN A 165 12.54 -9.68 1.27
C GLN A 165 11.70 -9.72 2.53
N SER A 166 11.08 -8.61 2.91
CA SER A 166 10.29 -8.53 4.14
C SER A 166 9.15 -7.52 4.02
N ILE A 167 8.38 -7.35 5.10
CA ILE A 167 7.35 -6.31 5.18
C ILE A 167 7.96 -4.90 5.12
N ASP A 168 9.25 -4.74 5.44
CA ASP A 168 9.93 -3.45 5.41
C ASP A 168 10.05 -2.87 3.99
N ASP A 169 9.94 -3.72 2.95
CA ASP A 169 9.85 -3.28 1.55
C ASP A 169 8.61 -2.40 1.31
N TYR A 170 7.64 -2.41 2.24
CA TYR A 170 6.39 -1.66 2.20
C TYR A 170 6.37 -0.48 3.18
N ASN A 171 7.54 -0.06 3.69
CA ASN A 171 7.71 1.18 4.45
C ASN A 171 7.55 2.39 3.51
N LEU A 172 6.32 2.64 3.06
CA LEU A 172 5.97 3.65 2.08
C LEU A 172 5.42 4.91 2.76
N ALA A 173 5.61 6.04 2.10
CA ALA A 173 5.01 7.32 2.48
C ALA A 173 3.84 7.65 1.55
N LEU A 174 2.85 8.37 2.09
CA LEU A 174 1.78 8.96 1.29
C LEU A 174 2.39 10.01 0.36
N ALA A 175 2.42 9.75 -0.95
CA ALA A 175 2.95 10.67 -1.94
C ALA A 175 1.88 11.66 -2.42
N SER A 176 0.67 11.16 -2.68
CA SER A 176 -0.45 12.02 -3.06
C SER A 176 -1.81 11.38 -2.81
N PHE A 177 -2.80 12.22 -2.53
CA PHE A 177 -4.21 11.88 -2.54
C PHE A 177 -5.01 13.06 -3.07
N ASN A 178 -5.86 12.84 -4.10
CA ASN A 178 -6.65 13.89 -4.74
C ASN A 178 -8.17 13.65 -4.67
N GLY A 179 -8.62 12.72 -3.84
CA GLY A 179 -10.03 12.32 -3.73
C GLY A 179 -10.45 11.20 -4.70
N SER A 180 -9.68 10.91 -5.75
CA SER A 180 -9.96 9.83 -6.71
C SER A 180 -8.80 8.85 -6.89
N ALA A 181 -7.56 9.33 -6.74
CA ALA A 181 -6.35 8.53 -6.81
C ALA A 181 -5.53 8.73 -5.54
N LEU A 182 -4.94 7.63 -5.09
CA LEU A 182 -4.10 7.54 -3.91
C LEU A 182 -2.78 6.85 -4.28
N VAL A 183 -1.67 7.44 -3.88
CA VAL A 183 -0.33 6.97 -4.24
C VAL A 183 0.55 6.89 -2.99
N PHE A 184 1.14 5.71 -2.77
CA PHE A 184 2.17 5.47 -1.77
C PHE A 184 3.49 5.12 -2.46
N GLU A 185 4.60 5.68 -1.98
CA GLU A 185 5.93 5.52 -2.58
C GLU A 185 6.99 5.29 -1.52
N SER A 186 8.01 4.49 -1.83
CA SER A 186 9.20 4.35 -1.00
C SER A 186 10.08 5.59 -1.15
N ALA A 187 10.93 5.84 -0.15
CA ALA A 187 11.80 7.03 -0.15
C ALA A 187 12.79 7.10 -1.33
N ASP A 188 13.09 5.97 -1.95
CA ASP A 188 13.98 5.84 -3.10
C ASP A 188 13.26 5.78 -4.44
N TRP A 189 11.92 5.94 -4.47
CA TRP A 189 11.15 5.96 -5.71
C TRP A 189 11.50 7.15 -6.61
N THR A 190 11.58 6.89 -7.92
CA THR A 190 11.72 7.92 -8.96
C THR A 190 10.88 7.57 -10.18
N SER A 191 10.03 8.50 -10.61
CA SER A 191 9.14 8.31 -11.77
C SER A 191 9.87 8.17 -13.11
N SER A 192 11.08 8.74 -13.20
CA SER A 192 11.96 8.68 -14.37
C SER A 192 12.81 7.41 -14.47
N GLY A 193 12.66 6.48 -13.51
CA GLY A 193 13.61 5.38 -13.32
C GLY A 193 14.92 5.86 -12.67
N GLY A 194 15.80 4.92 -12.38
CA GLY A 194 17.14 5.15 -11.80
C GLY A 194 17.37 4.58 -10.40
N LYS A 195 16.32 4.13 -9.70
CA LYS A 195 16.41 3.50 -8.37
C LYS A 195 15.41 2.35 -8.21
N ALA A 196 15.65 1.50 -7.21
CA ALA A 196 14.89 0.28 -6.94
C ALA A 196 13.67 0.50 -6.02
N GLY A 197 13.04 1.68 -6.10
CA GLY A 197 11.91 1.99 -5.22
C GLY A 197 10.63 1.26 -5.58
N LEU A 198 9.64 1.37 -4.71
CA LEU A 198 8.31 0.80 -4.84
C LEU A 198 7.23 1.90 -4.87
N GLN A 199 6.22 1.74 -5.72
CA GLN A 199 5.02 2.56 -5.72
C GLN A 199 3.76 1.68 -5.72
N LEU A 200 2.80 2.02 -4.86
CA LEU A 200 1.45 1.45 -4.86
C LEU A 200 0.45 2.53 -5.28
N ASN A 201 -0.41 2.18 -6.23
CA ASN A 201 -1.47 3.05 -6.72
C ASN A 201 -2.83 2.45 -6.39
N PHE A 202 -3.75 3.30 -5.93
CA PHE A 202 -5.12 2.94 -5.65
C PHE A 202 -6.11 3.92 -6.28
N ALA A 203 -7.28 3.40 -6.63
CA ALA A 203 -8.44 4.19 -6.99
C ALA A 203 -9.35 4.31 -5.77
N ALA A 204 -9.69 5.53 -5.38
CA ALA A 204 -10.68 5.77 -4.34
C ALA A 204 -12.09 5.68 -4.93
N ALA A 205 -12.98 4.98 -4.25
CA ALA A 205 -14.40 5.09 -4.56
C ALA A 205 -14.86 6.53 -4.27
N ALA A 206 -15.67 7.11 -5.15
CA ALA A 206 -16.29 8.41 -4.87
C ALA A 206 -17.10 8.28 -3.59
N VAL A 207 -16.66 8.92 -2.50
CA VAL A 207 -17.41 8.96 -1.25
C VAL A 207 -18.69 9.74 -1.55
N PRO A 208 -19.88 9.13 -1.45
CA PRO A 208 -21.12 9.88 -1.59
C PRO A 208 -21.12 10.89 -0.44
N LEU A 209 -21.02 12.18 -0.78
CA LEU A 209 -21.16 13.22 0.24
C LEU A 209 -22.51 13.00 0.91
N PRO A 210 -22.57 12.79 2.24
CA PRO A 210 -23.85 12.62 2.90
C PRO A 210 -24.70 13.85 2.59
N ALA A 211 -25.95 13.62 2.19
CA ALA A 211 -26.89 14.64 1.73
C ALA A 211 -27.10 15.78 2.77
N ALA A 212 -26.56 15.66 3.98
CA ALA A 212 -26.44 16.71 4.97
C ALA A 212 -25.80 18.00 4.43
N GLY A 213 -24.85 17.93 3.49
CA GLY A 213 -24.29 19.13 2.84
C GLY A 213 -25.36 19.98 2.13
N TRP A 214 -26.40 19.34 1.59
CA TRP A 214 -27.54 20.01 0.95
C TRP A 214 -28.51 20.62 1.96
N LEU A 215 -28.56 20.12 3.20
CA LEU A 215 -29.41 20.67 4.25
C LEU A 215 -28.87 22.02 4.79
N PHE A 216 -27.56 22.29 4.68
CA PHE A 216 -26.98 23.55 5.15
C PHE A 216 -27.06 24.70 4.15
N GLY A 217 -27.16 24.42 2.85
CA GLY A 217 -27.38 25.43 1.80
C GLY A 217 -28.60 26.36 2.06
N PRO A 218 -29.80 25.83 2.34
CA PRO A 218 -30.96 26.66 2.64
C PRO A 218 -30.89 27.34 4.02
N LEU A 219 -30.18 26.74 4.99
CA LEU A 219 -29.98 27.33 6.32
C LEU A 219 -29.12 28.61 6.27
N ILE A 220 -28.05 28.61 5.46
CA ILE A 220 -27.23 29.82 5.22
C ILE A 220 -28.06 30.90 4.50
N GLY A 221 -28.88 30.49 3.52
CA GLY A 221 -29.81 31.40 2.83
C GLY A 221 -30.83 32.06 3.79
N LEU A 222 -31.40 31.29 4.72
CA LEU A 222 -32.32 31.79 5.76
C LEU A 222 -31.65 32.75 6.74
N LEU A 223 -30.41 32.47 7.16
CA LEU A 223 -29.62 33.36 8.03
C LEU A 223 -29.31 34.71 7.36
N ALA A 224 -28.98 34.71 6.07
CA ALA A 224 -28.79 35.95 5.31
C ALA A 224 -30.08 36.79 5.21
N LEU A 225 -31.24 36.13 5.08
CA LEU A 225 -32.55 36.78 5.02
C LEU A 225 -32.99 37.39 6.36
N VAL A 226 -32.72 36.70 7.48
CA VAL A 226 -32.98 37.21 8.83
C VAL A 226 -32.09 38.41 9.14
N ARG A 227 -30.80 38.38 8.73
CA ARG A 227 -29.87 39.51 8.94
C ARG A 227 -30.32 40.76 8.19
N ARG A 228 -30.84 40.62 6.96
CA ARG A 228 -31.35 41.76 6.16
C ARG A 228 -32.57 42.43 6.79
N ARG A 229 -33.40 41.69 7.54
CA ARG A 229 -34.55 42.28 8.26
C ARG A 229 -34.15 43.01 9.55
N LEU A 230 -33.07 42.60 10.22
CA LEU A 230 -32.65 43.19 11.49
C LEU A 230 -31.85 44.49 11.34
N THR A 231 -31.30 44.79 10.16
CA THR A 231 -30.54 46.02 9.88
C THR A 231 -31.34 47.07 9.11
N GLY A 232 -32.63 46.82 8.84
CA GLY A 232 -33.49 47.67 8.00
C GLY A 232 -34.53 48.49 8.76
N SER A 233 -34.40 48.64 10.08
CA SER A 233 -35.30 49.42 10.94
C SER A 233 -34.49 50.37 11.82
#